data_AF-A0A4D4L1L5-F1
#
_entry.id   AF-A0A4D4L1L5-F1
#
_cell.length_a   1.000
_cell.length_b   1.000
_cell.length_c   1.000
_cell.angle_alpha   90.00
_cell.angle_beta   90.00
_cell.angle_gamma   90.00
#
_symmetry.space_group_name_H-M   'P 1'
#
loop_
_entity.id
_entity.type
_entity.pdbx_description
1 polymer ?
#
loop_
_entity_poly.entity_id
_entity_poly.type
_entity_poly.pdbx_seq_one_letter_code
_entity_poly.pdbx_strand_id
1 'polypeptide(L)'
;MSGGDVLPYRLVATDLDGTLLRPDHTVSARTRDALAAATAAGAAHIVVTGRTVPVARHILDDLGYEGWRCAARALSSTTRVSTGC
;
A
#
# COMPACT_ATOMS: atom_id res chain seq x y z
N MET A 1 16.15 11.02 24.45
CA MET A 1 16.41 10.96 23.00
C MET A 1 16.43 9.49 22.62
N SER A 2 15.25 8.90 22.39
CA SER A 2 15.17 7.49 21.99
C SER A 2 15.31 7.46 20.48
N GLY A 3 16.44 6.96 19.99
CA GLY A 3 16.58 6.54 18.61
C GLY A 3 15.66 5.35 18.40
N GLY A 4 14.41 5.63 18.06
CA GLY A 4 13.55 4.61 17.46
C GLY A 4 14.21 4.21 16.16
N ASP A 5 14.39 2.90 15.95
CA ASP A 5 14.97 2.34 14.74
C ASP A 5 14.25 2.94 13.52
N VAL A 6 14.84 3.99 12.96
CA VAL A 6 14.36 4.58 11.72
C VAL A 6 14.58 3.49 10.71
N LEU A 7 13.49 2.87 10.26
CA LEU A 7 13.57 1.93 9.15
C LEU A 7 14.41 2.61 8.05
N PRO A 8 15.43 1.94 7.49
CA PRO A 8 16.33 2.55 6.53
C PRO A 8 15.59 3.00 5.24
N TYR A 9 14.29 2.73 5.16
CA TYR A 9 13.41 3.05 4.06
C TYR A 9 12.31 4.01 4.52
N ARG A 10 12.22 5.15 3.83
CA ARG A 10 11.16 6.15 4.04
C ARG A 10 9.90 5.86 3.22
N LEU A 11 9.94 4.82 2.38
CA LEU A 11 8.90 4.46 1.43
C LEU A 11 8.87 2.94 1.27
N VAL A 12 7.68 2.36 1.38
CA VAL A 12 7.40 0.97 1.06
C VAL A 12 6.48 0.96 -0.16
N ALA A 13 6.90 0.26 -1.22
CA ALA A 13 6.08 0.06 -2.41
C ALA A 13 5.69 -1.42 -2.51
N THR A 14 4.40 -1.73 -2.60
CA THR A 14 3.90 -3.11 -2.72
C THR A 14 3.02 -3.25 -3.94
N ASP A 15 3.24 -4.31 -4.72
CA ASP A 15 2.23 -4.74 -5.69
C ASP A 15 1.06 -5.45 -4.99
N LEU A 16 -0.11 -5.42 -5.63
CA LEU A 16 -1.36 -5.93 -5.08
C LEU A 16 -1.51 -7.42 -5.40
N ASP A 17 -1.38 -7.80 -6.67
CA ASP A 17 -1.70 -9.14 -7.16
C ASP A 17 -0.53 -10.11 -6.96
N GLY A 18 -0.74 -11.14 -6.15
CA GLY A 18 0.31 -12.12 -5.87
C GLY A 18 1.46 -11.59 -5.00
N THR A 19 1.34 -10.37 -4.46
CA THR A 19 2.29 -9.77 -3.51
C THR A 19 1.62 -9.39 -2.21
N LEU A 20 0.74 -8.39 -2.21
CA LEU A 20 -0.03 -8.02 -1.02
C LEU A 20 -1.21 -8.98 -0.80
N LEU A 21 -1.90 -9.33 -1.88
CA LEU A 21 -2.99 -10.28 -1.89
C LEU A 21 -2.46 -11.70 -2.02
N ARG A 22 -2.92 -12.53 -1.11
CA ARG A 22 -2.84 -13.98 -1.26
C ARG A 22 -3.74 -14.47 -2.40
N PRO A 23 -3.60 -15.73 -2.82
CA PRO A 23 -4.48 -16.33 -3.83
C PRO A 23 -5.97 -16.28 -3.46
N ASP A 24 -6.30 -16.18 -2.17
CA ASP A 24 -7.67 -16.05 -1.65
C ASP A 24 -8.16 -14.58 -1.60
N HIS A 25 -7.41 -13.65 -2.18
CA HIS A 25 -7.68 -12.21 -2.19
C HIS A 25 -7.70 -11.56 -0.79
N THR A 26 -7.02 -12.17 0.19
CA THR A 26 -6.86 -11.57 1.53
C THR A 26 -5.43 -11.06 1.77
N VAL A 27 -5.31 -10.10 2.69
CA VAL A 27 -4.01 -9.68 3.23
C VAL A 27 -3.76 -10.34 4.58
N SER A 28 -2.57 -10.92 4.76
CA SER A 28 -2.20 -11.57 6.01
C SER A 28 -2.12 -10.61 7.20
N ALA A 29 -2.46 -11.08 8.41
CA ALA A 29 -2.25 -10.31 9.64
C ALA A 29 -0.79 -9.86 9.77
N ARG A 30 0.17 -10.77 9.54
CA ARG A 30 1.61 -10.45 9.52
C ARG A 30 1.97 -9.31 8.57
N THR A 31 1.39 -9.27 7.37
CA THR A 31 1.63 -8.23 6.37
C THR A 31 1.07 -6.89 6.84
N ARG A 32 -0.14 -6.90 7.43
CA ARG A 32 -0.75 -5.71 8.03
C ARG A 32 0.11 -5.18 9.17
N ASP A 33 0.56 -6.04 10.08
CA ASP A 33 1.39 -5.65 11.22
C ASP A 33 2.72 -5.04 10.77
N ALA A 34 3.37 -5.64 9.76
CA ALA A 34 4.61 -5.12 9.20
C ALA A 34 4.44 -3.75 8.55
N LEU A 35 3.34 -3.54 7.82
CA LEU A 35 3.06 -2.27 7.17
C LEU A 35 2.62 -1.20 8.18
N ALA A 36 1.83 -1.57 9.19
CA ALA A 36 1.48 -0.70 10.31
C ALA A 36 2.71 -0.26 11.09
N ALA A 37 3.65 -1.18 11.37
CA ALA A 37 4.92 -0.85 12.00
C ALA A 37 5.76 0.10 11.14
N ALA A 38 5.78 -0.11 9.82
CA ALA A 38 6.47 0.78 8.89
C ALA A 38 5.85 2.18 8.85
N THR A 39 4.53 2.28 8.81
CA THR A 39 3.81 3.56 8.86
C THR A 39 3.99 4.26 10.20
N ALA A 40 3.97 3.52 11.33
CA ALA A 40 4.25 4.06 12.66
C ALA A 40 5.70 4.57 12.79
N ALA A 41 6.64 3.95 12.09
CA ALA A 41 8.03 4.40 11.97
C ALA A 41 8.22 5.57 10.97
N GLY A 42 7.14 6.06 10.35
CA GLY A 42 7.15 7.21 9.45
C GLY A 42 7.41 6.89 7.97
N ALA A 43 7.38 5.62 7.57
CA ALA A 43 7.47 5.24 6.17
C ALA A 43 6.11 5.41 5.47
N ALA A 44 6.11 6.02 4.28
CA ALA A 44 4.93 6.07 3.43
C ALA A 44 4.71 4.71 2.75
N HIS A 45 3.46 4.26 2.61
CA HIS A 45 3.13 3.04 1.87
C HIS A 45 2.40 3.37 0.57
N ILE A 46 2.94 2.87 -0.55
CA ILE A 46 2.35 3.00 -1.88
C ILE A 46 2.01 1.62 -2.43
N VAL A 47 0.77 1.45 -2.88
CA VAL A 47 0.34 0.27 -3.64
C VAL A 47 0.56 0.55 -5.13
N VAL A 48 1.35 -0.31 -5.78
CA VAL A 48 1.70 -0.20 -7.20
C VAL A 48 1.09 -1.38 -7.93
N THR A 49 0.00 -1.20 -8.66
CA THR A 49 -0.71 -2.32 -9.29
C THR A 49 -0.97 -2.08 -10.78
N GLY A 50 -1.00 -3.17 -11.55
CA GLY A 50 -1.48 -3.16 -12.93
C GLY A 50 -2.98 -2.92 -13.06
N ARG A 51 -3.75 -3.11 -11.98
CA ARG A 51 -5.20 -2.82 -11.94
C ARG A 51 -5.46 -1.32 -12.02
N THR A 52 -6.65 -0.92 -12.45
CA THR A 52 -7.04 0.50 -12.47
C THR A 52 -7.26 1.03 -11.05
N VAL A 53 -7.08 2.35 -10.84
CA VAL A 53 -7.26 2.99 -9.51
C VAL A 53 -8.59 2.63 -8.83
N PRO A 54 -9.76 2.65 -9.51
CA PRO A 54 -11.03 2.33 -8.86
C PRO A 54 -11.10 0.89 -8.34
N VAL A 55 -10.55 -0.06 -9.11
CA VAL A 55 -10.52 -1.48 -8.73
C VAL A 55 -9.57 -1.69 -7.54
N ALA A 56 -8.38 -1.09 -7.60
CA ALA A 56 -7.41 -1.18 -6.52
C ALA A 56 -7.97 -0.58 -5.22
N ARG A 57 -8.64 0.58 -5.32
CA ARG A 57 -9.28 1.24 -4.19
C ARG A 57 -10.37 0.38 -3.57
N HIS A 58 -11.30 -0.16 -4.37
CA HIS A 58 -12.38 -1.00 -3.84
C HIS A 58 -11.85 -2.19 -3.05
N ILE A 59 -10.79 -2.84 -3.54
CA ILE A 59 -10.15 -3.95 -2.85
C ILE A 59 -9.53 -3.52 -1.52
N LEU A 60 -8.82 -2.39 -1.51
CA LEU A 60 -8.17 -1.89 -0.29
C LEU A 60 -9.19 -1.38 0.74
N ASP A 61 -10.27 -0.75 0.28
CA ASP A 61 -11.42 -0.33 1.10
C ASP A 61 -12.10 -1.57 1.73
N ASP A 62 -12.38 -2.61 0.95
CA ASP A 62 -12.97 -3.88 1.44
C ASP A 62 -12.07 -4.60 2.46
N LEU A 63 -10.76 -4.39 2.36
CA LEU A 63 -9.77 -4.94 3.28
C LEU A 63 -9.60 -4.13 4.56
N GLY A 64 -10.28 -2.97 4.68
CA GLY A 64 -10.11 -2.03 5.80
C GLY A 64 -8.69 -1.47 5.88
N TYR A 65 -8.02 -1.35 4.75
CA TYR A 65 -6.63 -0.95 4.67
C TYR A 65 -6.56 0.58 4.57
N GLU A 66 -5.87 1.26 5.50
CA GLU A 66 -5.77 2.73 5.55
C GLU A 66 -4.32 3.23 5.36
N GLY A 67 -4.13 4.54 5.15
CA GLY A 67 -2.79 5.16 5.12
C GLY A 67 -1.97 4.89 3.85
N TRP A 68 -2.56 4.29 2.83
CA TRP A 68 -1.90 3.96 1.57
C TRP A 68 -2.11 5.02 0.49
N ARG A 69 -1.25 5.00 -0.53
CA ARG A 69 -1.41 5.75 -1.78
C ARG A 69 -1.39 4.76 -2.95
N CYS A 70 -2.26 4.90 -3.93
CA CYS A 70 -2.24 4.03 -5.11
C CYS A 70 -1.53 4.70 -6.29
N ALA A 71 -0.66 3.95 -6.95
CA ALA A 71 -0.19 4.21 -8.29
C ALA A 71 -0.66 3.04 -9.18
N ALA A 72 -1.49 3.35 -10.18
CA ALA A 72 -2.06 2.38 -11.10
C ALA A 72 -1.79 2.78 -12.54
N ARG A 73 -1.80 1.81 -13.46
CA ARG A 73 -1.71 2.11 -14.90
C ARG A 73 -2.94 2.89 -15.33
N ALA A 74 -2.77 4.20 -15.55
CA ALA A 74 -3.77 5.00 -16.25
C ALA A 74 -3.74 4.60 -17.74
N LEU A 75 -4.90 4.26 -18.32
CA LEU A 75 -5.04 4.04 -19.77
C LEU A 75 -4.84 5.32 -20.61
N SER A 76 -4.42 6.42 -19.97
CA SER A 76 -4.05 7.69 -20.58
C SER A 76 -2.86 8.25 -19.80
N SER A 77 -1.71 8.33 -20.45
CA SER A 77 -0.38 8.95 -20.19
C SER A 77 -0.03 9.70 -18.88
N THR A 78 -0.76 9.58 -17.78
CA THR A 78 -0.51 10.32 -16.53
C THR A 78 -0.87 9.43 -15.35
N THR A 79 0.14 8.82 -14.73
CA THR A 79 0.02 8.15 -13.43
C THR A 79 -0.25 9.20 -12.37
N ARG A 80 -1.53 9.42 -12.03
CA ARG A 80 -1.93 10.31 -10.94
C ARG A 80 -1.93 9.50 -9.64
N VAL A 81 -1.05 9.85 -8.71
CA VAL A 81 -1.11 9.32 -7.34
C VAL A 81 -2.34 9.93 -6.67
N SER A 82 -3.35 9.12 -6.40
CA SER A 82 -4.52 9.56 -5.64
C SER A 82 -4.23 9.43 -4.14
N THR A 83 -4.18 10.55 -3.44
CA THR A 83 -4.22 10.58 -1.98
C THR A 83 -5.65 10.25 -1.54
N GLY A 84 -5.90 9.00 -1.14
CA GLY A 84 -7.12 8.65 -0.40
C GLY A 84 -6.95 9.16 1.03
N CYS A 85 -7.79 10.13 1.42
CA CYS A 85 -7.94 10.61 2.79
C CYS A 85 -8.44 9.52 3.71
#